data_AF-A0A955KEN5-F1
#
_entry.id   AF-A0A955KEN5-F1
#
_cell.length_a   1.000
_cell.length_b   1.000
_cell.length_c   1.000
_cell.angle_alpha   90.00
_cell.angle_beta   90.00
_cell.angle_gamma   90.00
#
_symmetry.space_group_name_H-M   'P 1'
#
loop_
_entity.id
_entity.type
_entity.pdbx_description
1 polymer ?
#
loop_
_entity_poly.entity_id
_entity_poly.type
_entity_poly.pdbx_seq_one_letter_code
_entity_poly.pdbx_strand_id
1 'polypeptide(L)'
;MEIKRVYVGGWFQRTRLHLGEIYDFLRDADSPLALDKEELVKLRDSLDIKELVLTVDRLEYVYLKSDVIEVRIYEDGLIVLTTTHSHDLQADIGSLTKYYEERLSPAFSYIFSLGAPVPKELANIKTVYPYFVTTTGATGERVGQLFDEFHQKQYLAINHEQFDVYRGDKLYVIDQHGVTDEEVMRFIEEQIFVREFRGQLHRYLNLHRNIWERIAEVNERGQMQGSEIPAFKAKIDQYKKTIDFIGTRINQMDTYLNTRKSIADGDERLKSFQDVLGYKHETLADTLEYINDIWDLTKQYVDSAAKVFSDLAAASTSNNVKNLTIVTSMGVGATLIGLFTTKSVPEFTVFGLIYFLALAVVGYGVNKGLGWWAAKKQYGIKTIELAKDL
;
A
#
# COMPACT_ATOMS: atom_id res chain seq x y z
N MET A 1 7.30 36.11 18.12
CA MET A 1 7.02 34.70 17.78
C MET A 1 7.70 33.81 18.79
N GLU A 2 6.90 33.19 19.65
CA GLU A 2 7.31 32.10 20.52
C GLU A 2 6.78 30.80 19.92
N ILE A 3 7.63 29.78 19.76
CA ILE A 3 7.21 28.45 19.31
C ILE A 3 6.90 27.64 20.55
N LYS A 4 5.67 27.10 20.63
CA LYS A 4 5.21 26.31 21.77
C LYS A 4 5.49 24.83 21.58
N ARG A 5 4.91 24.23 20.53
CA ARG A 5 4.91 22.78 20.32
C ARG A 5 5.08 22.42 18.85
N VAL A 6 5.65 21.24 18.64
CA VAL A 6 5.89 20.66 17.32
C VAL A 6 5.18 19.33 17.26
N TYR A 7 4.47 19.08 16.16
CA TYR A 7 3.69 17.89 15.95
C TYR A 7 4.08 17.22 14.63
N VAL A 8 4.13 15.90 14.66
CA VAL A 8 4.29 15.04 13.50
C VAL A 8 3.25 13.94 13.62
N GLY A 9 2.60 13.57 12.52
CA GLY A 9 1.65 12.49 12.59
C GLY A 9 1.39 11.82 11.26
N GLY A 10 0.69 10.70 11.36
CA GLY A 10 0.29 9.88 10.23
C GLY A 10 -1.06 9.24 10.51
N TRP A 11 -1.73 8.79 9.46
CA TRP A 11 -2.98 8.05 9.59
C TRP A 11 -2.96 6.83 8.69
N PHE A 12 -3.33 5.70 9.27
CA PHE A 12 -3.52 4.44 8.57
C PHE A 12 -4.71 3.72 9.18
N GLN A 13 -5.62 3.22 8.35
CA GLN A 13 -6.89 2.64 8.78
C GLN A 13 -6.67 1.53 9.81
N ARG A 14 -7.16 1.77 11.02
CA ARG A 14 -7.23 0.81 12.12
C ARG A 14 -8.59 0.87 12.78
N THR A 15 -8.83 -0.10 13.65
CA THR A 15 -10.07 -0.18 14.43
C THR A 15 -9.72 -0.27 15.91
N ARG A 16 -10.72 -0.09 16.76
CA ARG A 16 -10.59 -0.27 18.21
C ARG A 16 -9.98 -1.62 18.63
N LEU A 17 -10.19 -2.69 17.85
CA LEU A 17 -9.54 -3.99 18.10
C LEU A 17 -8.01 -3.87 18.00
N HIS A 18 -7.53 -3.20 16.95
CA HIS A 18 -6.10 -2.95 16.79
C HIS A 18 -5.55 -2.00 17.86
N LEU A 19 -6.35 -1.05 18.33
CA LEU A 19 -5.96 -0.18 19.45
C LEU A 19 -5.77 -1.00 20.73
N GLY A 20 -6.63 -1.98 20.98
CA GLY A 20 -6.48 -2.94 22.08
C GLY A 20 -5.19 -3.74 21.97
N GLU A 21 -4.91 -4.31 20.80
CA GLU A 21 -3.64 -5.03 20.54
C GLU A 21 -2.41 -4.14 20.76
N ILE A 22 -2.46 -2.88 20.31
CA ILE A 22 -1.39 -1.90 20.56
C ILE A 22 -1.25 -1.65 22.07
N TYR A 23 -2.35 -1.46 22.79
CA TYR A 23 -2.31 -1.21 24.22
C TYR A 23 -1.73 -2.39 25.01
N ASP A 24 -2.14 -3.62 24.72
CA ASP A 24 -1.62 -4.83 25.37
C ASP A 24 -0.14 -5.05 25.05
N PHE A 25 0.28 -4.75 23.82
CA PHE A 25 1.70 -4.73 23.45
C PHE A 25 2.49 -3.68 24.25
N LEU A 26 2.01 -2.44 24.31
CA LEU A 26 2.71 -1.35 25.00
C LEU A 26 2.80 -1.60 26.52
N ARG A 27 1.78 -2.22 27.12
CA ARG A 27 1.73 -2.54 28.55
C ARG A 27 2.60 -3.76 28.90
N ASP A 28 2.31 -4.89 28.26
CA ASP A 28 2.81 -6.21 28.69
C ASP A 28 3.75 -6.89 27.69
N ALA A 29 4.13 -6.16 26.63
CA ALA A 29 4.84 -6.72 25.48
C ALA A 29 4.11 -7.95 24.92
N ASP A 30 2.78 -7.95 24.94
CA ASP A 30 1.96 -9.10 24.61
C ASP A 30 1.27 -8.96 23.24
N SER A 31 0.97 -10.10 22.63
CA SER A 31 0.27 -10.14 21.35
C SER A 31 -0.60 -11.41 21.29
N PRO A 32 -1.81 -11.33 20.71
CA PRO A 32 -2.61 -12.53 20.45
C PRO A 32 -1.99 -13.45 19.39
N LEU A 33 -0.99 -12.96 18.65
CA LEU A 33 -0.29 -13.69 17.61
C LEU A 33 0.93 -14.42 18.19
N ALA A 34 1.30 -15.54 17.58
CA ALA A 34 2.48 -16.33 17.96
C ALA A 34 3.79 -15.65 17.51
N LEU A 35 4.04 -14.45 18.04
CA LEU A 35 5.26 -13.66 17.84
C LEU A 35 6.32 -14.02 18.89
N ASP A 36 7.57 -13.70 18.60
CA ASP A 36 8.68 -13.92 19.52
C ASP A 36 8.58 -12.96 20.71
N LYS A 37 8.47 -13.51 21.92
CA LYS A 37 8.29 -12.71 23.14
C LYS A 37 9.52 -11.87 23.48
N GLU A 38 10.73 -12.35 23.18
CA GLU A 38 11.96 -11.59 23.44
C GLU A 38 12.02 -10.37 22.52
N GLU A 39 11.66 -10.52 21.25
CA GLU A 39 11.59 -9.40 20.32
C GLU A 39 10.47 -8.40 20.68
N LEU A 40 9.30 -8.88 21.15
CA LEU A 40 8.24 -7.99 21.67
C LEU A 40 8.72 -7.14 22.84
N VAL A 41 9.40 -7.76 23.82
CA VAL A 41 9.94 -7.04 25.00
C VAL A 41 10.98 -6.02 24.56
N LYS A 42 11.92 -6.42 23.70
CA LYS A 42 12.96 -5.52 23.17
C LYS A 42 12.37 -4.33 22.41
N LEU A 43 11.36 -4.55 21.56
CA LEU A 43 10.70 -3.49 20.81
C LEU A 43 9.94 -2.55 21.75
N ARG A 44 9.19 -3.10 22.72
CA ARG A 44 8.47 -2.29 23.71
C ARG A 44 9.42 -1.45 24.56
N ASP A 45 10.52 -2.04 25.03
CA ASP A 45 11.51 -1.34 25.87
C ASP A 45 12.23 -0.23 25.10
N SER A 46 12.43 -0.41 23.79
CA SER A 46 13.00 0.63 22.92
C SER A 46 12.16 1.91 22.86
N LEU A 47 10.85 1.82 23.14
CA LEU A 47 9.94 2.97 23.16
C LEU A 47 10.17 3.88 24.37
N ASP A 48 10.82 3.39 25.43
CA ASP A 48 11.13 4.13 26.66
C ASP A 48 9.91 4.83 27.27
N ILE A 49 8.84 4.05 27.45
CA ILE A 49 7.54 4.52 27.93
C ILE A 49 7.63 4.78 29.44
N LYS A 50 7.36 6.02 29.85
CA LYS A 50 7.26 6.45 31.26
C LYS A 50 5.82 6.50 31.74
N GLU A 51 4.91 6.85 30.85
CA GLU A 51 3.47 6.94 31.11
C GLU A 51 2.72 6.25 29.98
N LEU A 52 1.69 5.48 30.32
CA LEU A 52 0.82 4.80 29.38
C LEU A 52 -0.61 4.83 29.92
N VAL A 53 -1.53 5.44 29.17
CA VAL A 53 -2.93 5.59 29.55
C VAL A 53 -3.82 5.33 28.36
N LEU A 54 -4.88 4.52 28.53
CA LEU A 54 -5.97 4.41 27.57
C LEU A 54 -7.05 5.44 27.95
N THR A 55 -7.33 6.37 27.05
CA THR A 55 -8.25 7.48 27.29
C THR A 55 -9.49 7.35 26.42
N VAL A 56 -10.66 7.57 27.02
CA VAL A 56 -11.95 7.65 26.33
C VAL A 56 -12.28 9.12 26.10
N ASP A 57 -12.26 9.54 24.84
CA ASP A 57 -12.78 10.82 24.33
C ASP A 57 -13.76 10.51 23.18
N ARG A 58 -14.09 11.48 22.30
CA ARG A 58 -14.88 11.26 21.07
C ARG A 58 -14.34 10.14 20.19
N LEU A 59 -13.02 9.94 20.21
CA LEU A 59 -12.33 8.74 19.75
C LEU A 59 -11.47 8.23 20.90
N GLU A 60 -11.50 6.94 21.15
CA GLU A 60 -10.57 6.33 22.10
C GLU A 60 -9.14 6.45 21.58
N TYR A 61 -8.21 6.72 22.49
CA TYR A 61 -6.79 6.76 22.15
C TYR A 61 -5.91 6.24 23.27
N VAL A 62 -4.80 5.63 22.88
CA VAL A 62 -3.69 5.33 23.77
C VAL A 62 -2.76 6.55 23.80
N TYR A 63 -2.57 7.09 25.00
CA TYR A 63 -1.54 8.06 25.31
C TYR A 63 -0.31 7.36 25.84
N LEU A 64 0.86 7.68 25.29
CA LEU A 64 2.13 7.30 25.88
C LEU A 64 3.08 8.50 25.92
N LYS A 65 3.89 8.55 26.97
CA LYS A 65 4.89 9.60 27.17
C LYS A 65 6.26 9.00 27.42
N SER A 66 7.24 9.52 26.71
CA SER A 66 8.68 9.35 26.99
C SER A 66 9.23 10.66 27.58
N ASP A 67 10.53 10.74 27.83
CA ASP A 67 11.15 11.93 28.45
C ASP A 67 10.88 13.23 27.68
N VAL A 68 10.80 13.18 26.35
CA VAL A 68 10.65 14.36 25.48
C VAL A 68 9.53 14.25 24.46
N ILE A 69 8.98 13.06 24.21
CA ILE A 69 7.95 12.84 23.19
C ILE A 69 6.67 12.30 23.82
N GLU A 70 5.57 12.94 23.46
CA GLU A 70 4.21 12.51 23.77
C GLU A 70 3.58 11.94 22.50
N VAL A 71 2.91 10.79 22.60
CA VAL A 71 2.26 10.13 21.45
C VAL A 71 0.81 9.82 21.79
N ARG A 72 -0.08 10.12 20.85
CA ARG A 72 -1.48 9.70 20.87
C ARG A 72 -1.76 8.80 19.67
N ILE A 73 -2.34 7.64 19.95
CA ILE A 73 -2.72 6.65 18.94
C ILE A 73 -4.23 6.45 19.06
N TYR A 74 -4.97 6.91 18.07
CA TYR A 74 -6.43 6.85 18.05
C TYR A 74 -6.94 5.53 17.48
N GLU A 75 -8.17 5.17 17.86
CA GLU A 75 -8.80 3.90 17.45
C GLU A 75 -9.01 3.74 15.94
N ASP A 76 -9.09 4.85 15.21
CA ASP A 76 -9.18 4.87 13.74
C ASP A 76 -7.80 4.82 13.05
N GLY A 77 -6.73 4.81 13.85
CA GLY A 77 -5.34 4.69 13.43
C GLY A 77 -4.63 6.01 13.13
N LEU A 78 -5.19 7.15 13.56
CA LEU A 78 -4.43 8.41 13.62
C LEU A 78 -3.35 8.30 14.70
N ILE A 79 -2.11 8.63 14.36
CA ILE A 79 -0.98 8.71 15.29
C ILE A 79 -0.45 10.14 15.27
N VAL A 80 -0.37 10.77 16.43
CA VAL A 80 0.18 12.12 16.60
C VAL A 80 1.29 12.09 17.65
N LEU A 81 2.48 12.50 17.25
CA LEU A 81 3.65 12.68 18.09
C LEU A 81 3.83 14.18 18.32
N THR A 82 4.11 14.55 19.57
CA THR A 82 4.28 15.94 19.98
C THR A 82 5.51 16.08 20.87
N THR A 83 6.26 17.16 20.70
CA THR A 83 7.26 17.63 21.67
C THR A 83 7.00 19.10 22.00
N THR A 84 7.37 19.51 23.21
CA THR A 84 7.54 20.93 23.52
C THR A 84 8.78 21.43 22.80
N HIS A 85 8.73 22.66 22.27
CA HIS A 85 9.87 23.23 21.58
C HIS A 85 11.05 23.39 22.54
N SER A 86 12.21 22.85 22.14
CA SER A 86 13.41 22.93 22.96
C SER A 86 14.12 24.25 22.69
N HIS A 87 14.75 24.42 21.52
CA HIS A 87 15.39 25.65 21.01
C HIS A 87 15.60 25.60 19.49
N ASP A 88 15.74 24.40 18.90
CA ASP A 88 15.96 24.17 17.46
C ASP A 88 14.81 23.36 16.87
N LEU A 89 14.04 24.00 15.97
CA LEU A 89 12.88 23.39 15.35
C LEU A 89 13.25 22.21 14.43
N GLN A 90 14.40 22.25 13.74
CA GLN A 90 14.84 21.14 12.90
C GLN A 90 15.22 19.94 13.77
N ALA A 91 15.88 20.18 14.90
CA ALA A 91 16.20 19.12 15.86
C ALA A 91 14.94 18.50 16.49
N ASP A 92 13.93 19.32 16.81
CA ASP A 92 12.64 18.84 17.34
C ASP A 92 11.91 17.95 16.32
N ILE A 93 11.78 18.42 15.07
CA ILE A 93 11.18 17.64 13.98
C ILE A 93 11.97 16.35 13.71
N GLY A 94 13.30 16.44 13.70
CA GLY A 94 14.19 15.29 13.52
C GLY A 94 14.01 14.25 14.62
N SER A 95 13.86 14.69 15.88
CA SER A 95 13.64 13.81 17.03
C SER A 95 12.29 13.09 16.95
N LEU A 96 11.21 13.80 16.60
CA LEU A 96 9.89 13.20 16.40
C LEU A 96 9.91 12.19 15.24
N THR A 97 10.52 12.55 14.11
CA THR A 97 10.62 11.68 12.93
C THR A 97 11.41 10.42 13.25
N LYS A 98 12.56 10.57 13.92
CA LYS A 98 13.41 9.46 14.33
C LYS A 98 12.70 8.51 15.30
N TYR A 99 11.98 9.05 16.28
CA TYR A 99 11.20 8.24 17.21
C TYR A 99 10.11 7.44 16.48
N TYR A 100 9.44 8.05 15.51
CA TYR A 100 8.48 7.34 14.68
C TYR A 100 9.14 6.23 13.84
N GLU A 101 10.17 6.56 13.05
CA GLU A 101 10.75 5.65 12.05
C GLU A 101 11.59 4.53 12.66
N GLU A 102 12.32 4.80 13.74
CA GLU A 102 13.26 3.85 14.33
C GLU A 102 12.68 3.09 15.53
N ARG A 103 11.57 3.55 16.13
CA ARG A 103 10.99 2.94 17.33
C ARG A 103 9.53 2.52 17.16
N LEU A 104 8.62 3.46 16.91
CA LEU A 104 7.18 3.13 16.78
C LEU A 104 6.88 2.27 15.55
N SER A 105 7.38 2.67 14.38
CA SER A 105 7.09 2.00 13.11
C SER A 105 7.59 0.54 13.10
N PRO A 106 8.81 0.21 13.56
CA PRO A 106 9.25 -1.17 13.69
C PRO A 106 8.41 -1.97 14.69
N ALA A 107 8.09 -1.40 15.86
CA ALA A 107 7.25 -2.06 16.86
C ALA A 107 5.87 -2.41 16.30
N PHE A 108 5.19 -1.45 15.67
CA PHE A 108 3.86 -1.68 15.08
C PHE A 108 3.91 -2.58 13.84
N SER A 109 4.96 -2.46 13.03
CA SER A 109 5.15 -3.37 11.89
C SER A 109 5.33 -4.82 12.36
N TYR A 110 6.00 -5.03 13.49
CA TYR A 110 6.23 -6.35 14.06
C TYR A 110 4.94 -6.98 14.61
N ILE A 111 4.17 -6.24 15.43
CA ILE A 111 2.91 -6.77 15.99
C ILE A 111 1.88 -7.10 14.90
N PHE A 112 1.95 -6.44 13.74
CA PHE A 112 1.05 -6.69 12.61
C PHE A 112 1.69 -7.52 11.48
N SER A 113 2.88 -8.12 11.71
CA SER A 113 3.67 -8.78 10.67
C SER A 113 3.09 -10.10 10.16
N LEU A 114 2.42 -10.86 11.04
CA LEU A 114 1.76 -12.13 10.69
C LEU A 114 0.36 -11.93 10.08
N GLY A 115 -0.05 -10.68 9.86
CA GLY A 115 -1.30 -10.32 9.21
C GLY A 115 -1.27 -10.53 7.68
N ALA A 116 -2.32 -10.03 7.01
CA ALA A 116 -2.40 -10.10 5.56
C ALA A 116 -1.19 -9.40 4.91
N PRO A 117 -0.47 -10.05 3.98
CA PRO A 117 0.72 -9.48 3.37
C PRO A 117 0.37 -8.21 2.59
N VAL A 118 1.08 -7.12 2.89
CA VAL A 118 0.96 -5.87 2.14
C VAL A 118 1.50 -6.09 0.72
N PRO A 119 0.73 -5.75 -0.33
CA PRO A 119 1.22 -5.84 -1.70
C PRO A 119 2.54 -5.10 -1.90
N LYS A 120 3.46 -5.67 -2.69
CA LYS A 120 4.80 -5.10 -2.93
C LYS A 120 4.76 -3.70 -3.52
N GLU A 121 3.71 -3.38 -4.27
CA GLU A 121 3.45 -2.07 -4.85
C GLU A 121 3.26 -0.98 -3.77
N LEU A 122 2.83 -1.37 -2.57
CA LEU A 122 2.62 -0.45 -1.44
C LEU A 122 3.83 -0.39 -0.50
N ALA A 123 4.63 -1.45 -0.43
CA ALA A 123 5.77 -1.57 0.49
C ALA A 123 6.88 -0.54 0.26
N ASN A 124 6.96 0.06 -0.94
CA ASN A 124 8.02 1.02 -1.32
C ASN A 124 7.57 2.49 -1.28
N ILE A 125 6.35 2.78 -0.83
CA ILE A 125 5.85 4.15 -0.79
C ILE A 125 6.45 4.87 0.43
N LYS A 126 7.31 5.85 0.18
CA LYS A 126 7.86 6.72 1.24
C LYS A 126 6.75 7.60 1.82
N THR A 127 6.54 7.50 3.13
CA THR A 127 5.66 8.41 3.86
C THR A 127 6.33 9.77 3.99
N VAL A 128 5.61 10.84 3.63
CA VAL A 128 6.08 12.22 3.81
C VAL A 128 5.25 12.85 4.92
N TYR A 129 5.79 12.87 6.14
CA TYR A 129 5.07 13.41 7.29
C TYR A 129 4.84 14.92 7.17
N PRO A 130 3.66 15.43 7.57
CA PRO A 130 3.46 16.84 7.81
C PRO A 130 4.10 17.22 9.16
N TYR A 131 4.60 18.44 9.23
CA TYR A 131 5.10 19.04 10.45
C TYR A 131 4.20 20.22 10.80
N PHE A 132 3.60 20.19 11.98
CA PHE A 132 2.81 21.31 12.48
C PHE A 132 3.57 21.98 13.62
N VAL A 133 3.59 23.30 13.61
CA VAL A 133 4.27 24.13 14.59
C VAL A 133 3.27 25.11 15.13
N THR A 134 3.08 25.12 16.45
CA THR A 134 2.21 26.09 17.12
C THR A 134 3.03 27.24 17.66
N THR A 135 2.56 28.46 17.44
CA THR A 135 3.24 29.67 17.85
C THR A 135 2.29 30.65 18.54
N THR A 136 2.87 31.64 19.21
CA THR A 136 2.16 32.85 19.66
C THR A 136 2.91 34.11 19.21
N GLY A 137 2.13 35.12 18.79
CA GLY A 137 2.67 36.41 18.35
C GLY A 137 3.62 36.28 17.17
N ALA A 138 3.26 35.44 16.19
CA ALA A 138 3.98 35.35 14.93
C ALA A 138 3.61 36.53 14.03
N THR A 139 4.60 37.07 13.32
CA THR A 139 4.37 38.04 12.24
C THR A 139 4.56 37.32 10.91
N GLY A 140 3.84 37.74 9.86
CA GLY A 140 3.98 37.15 8.54
C GLY A 140 5.42 37.14 8.01
N GLU A 141 6.22 38.14 8.36
CA GLU A 141 7.66 38.19 8.02
C GLU A 141 8.45 37.08 8.72
N ARG A 142 8.22 36.86 10.02
CA ARG A 142 8.92 35.83 10.79
C ARG A 142 8.50 34.43 10.36
N VAL A 143 7.24 34.24 9.99
CA VAL A 143 6.76 32.99 9.40
C VAL A 143 7.40 32.75 8.04
N GLY A 144 7.51 33.79 7.20
CA GLY A 144 8.21 33.71 5.92
C GLY A 144 9.66 33.24 6.07
N GLN A 145 10.41 33.82 7.03
CA GLN A 145 11.76 33.38 7.36
C GLN A 145 11.83 31.89 7.76
N LEU A 146 10.84 31.41 8.54
CA LEU A 146 10.76 30.00 8.90
C LEU A 146 10.54 29.10 7.67
N PHE A 147 9.69 29.51 6.73
CA PHE A 147 9.51 28.75 5.48
C PHE A 147 10.80 28.71 4.64
N ASP A 148 11.54 29.81 4.58
CA ASP A 148 12.82 29.90 3.88
C ASP A 148 13.90 29.00 4.52
N GLU A 149 13.99 28.98 5.85
CA GLU A 149 14.89 28.09 6.63
C GLU A 149 14.61 26.60 6.36
N PHE A 150 13.35 26.25 6.08
CA PHE A 150 12.94 24.88 5.75
C PHE A 150 12.97 24.58 4.25
N HIS A 151 13.41 25.54 3.42
CA HIS A 151 13.40 25.46 1.96
C HIS A 151 12.02 25.10 1.40
N GLN A 152 10.97 25.69 1.97
CA GLN A 152 9.60 25.45 1.58
C GLN A 152 8.94 26.70 1.05
N LYS A 153 8.11 26.54 0.03
CA LYS A 153 7.30 27.63 -0.48
C LYS A 153 5.98 27.70 0.31
N GLN A 154 5.76 28.81 1.01
CA GLN A 154 4.43 29.14 1.51
C GLN A 154 3.50 29.39 0.33
N TYR A 155 2.39 28.64 0.25
CA TYR A 155 1.38 28.81 -0.81
C TYR A 155 -0.01 29.14 -0.28
N LEU A 156 -0.21 29.08 1.04
CA LEU A 156 -1.48 29.40 1.68
C LEU A 156 -1.22 30.14 2.99
N ALA A 157 -2.01 31.19 3.22
CA ALA A 157 -2.16 31.89 4.48
C ALA A 157 -3.64 32.12 4.72
N ILE A 158 -4.10 31.80 5.92
CA ILE A 158 -5.45 32.07 6.41
C ILE A 158 -5.28 32.93 7.65
N ASN A 159 -5.84 34.14 7.60
CA ASN A 159 -5.85 35.04 8.75
C ASN A 159 -7.24 35.01 9.36
N HIS A 160 -7.35 34.71 10.65
CA HIS A 160 -8.62 34.62 11.37
C HIS A 160 -8.53 35.41 12.68
N GLU A 161 -9.67 35.78 13.27
CA GLU A 161 -9.69 36.65 14.46
C GLU A 161 -9.02 36.01 15.70
N GLN A 162 -8.98 34.68 15.76
CA GLN A 162 -8.46 33.93 16.91
C GLN A 162 -7.17 33.14 16.63
N PHE A 163 -6.79 32.96 15.37
CA PHE A 163 -5.59 32.25 14.95
C PHE A 163 -5.21 32.59 13.51
N ASP A 164 -3.97 32.31 13.15
CA ASP A 164 -3.54 32.30 11.75
C ASP A 164 -3.02 30.91 11.36
N VAL A 165 -3.22 30.51 10.10
CA VAL A 165 -2.68 29.27 9.54
C VAL A 165 -1.85 29.57 8.30
N TYR A 166 -0.57 29.21 8.35
CA TYR A 166 0.35 29.30 7.23
C TYR A 166 0.77 27.90 6.80
N ARG A 167 0.81 27.66 5.49
CA ARG A 167 1.04 26.32 4.95
C ARG A 167 1.99 26.31 3.76
N GLY A 168 2.93 25.38 3.82
CA GLY A 168 3.77 24.94 2.71
C GLY A 168 3.58 23.46 2.40
N ASP A 169 4.58 22.84 1.79
CA ASP A 169 4.50 21.46 1.31
C ASP A 169 4.50 20.44 2.46
N LYS A 170 5.31 20.69 3.49
CA LYS A 170 5.44 19.84 4.68
C LYS A 170 5.23 20.60 5.98
N LEU A 171 5.58 21.88 6.04
CA LEU A 171 5.50 22.74 7.22
C LEU A 171 4.16 23.47 7.27
N TYR A 172 3.53 23.42 8.44
CA TYR A 172 2.32 24.12 8.80
C TYR A 172 2.62 24.91 10.06
N VAL A 173 2.30 26.21 10.06
CA VAL A 173 2.45 27.07 11.22
C VAL A 173 1.07 27.55 11.62
N ILE A 174 0.73 27.36 12.90
CA ILE A 174 -0.55 27.79 13.47
C ILE A 174 -0.22 28.79 14.58
N ASP A 175 -0.45 30.07 14.30
CA ASP A 175 -0.27 31.13 15.30
C ASP A 175 -1.55 31.30 16.12
N GLN A 176 -1.41 31.28 17.43
CA GLN A 176 -2.52 31.33 18.37
C GLN A 176 -2.58 32.73 19.01
N HIS A 177 -3.73 33.38 18.97
CA HIS A 177 -3.97 34.62 19.72
C HIS A 177 -5.35 34.70 20.39
N GLY A 178 -6.24 33.71 20.19
CA GLY A 178 -7.54 33.63 20.84
C GLY A 178 -8.08 32.20 21.03
N VAL A 179 -7.30 31.17 20.70
CA VAL A 179 -7.63 29.75 20.87
C VAL A 179 -6.70 29.09 21.89
N THR A 180 -7.19 28.04 22.54
CA THR A 180 -6.44 27.25 23.52
C THR A 180 -5.54 26.21 22.84
N ASP A 181 -4.55 25.71 23.59
CA ASP A 181 -3.66 24.64 23.12
C ASP A 181 -4.44 23.34 22.81
N GLU A 182 -5.53 23.07 23.53
CA GLU A 182 -6.37 21.90 23.28
C GLU A 182 -7.14 22.02 21.96
N GLU A 183 -7.77 23.17 21.70
CA GLU A 183 -8.47 23.43 20.43
C GLU A 183 -7.53 23.32 19.23
N VAL A 184 -6.32 23.86 19.34
CA VAL A 184 -5.33 23.80 18.27
C VAL A 184 -4.82 22.38 18.05
N MET A 185 -4.62 21.61 19.13
CA MET A 185 -4.24 20.20 19.02
C MET A 185 -5.33 19.38 18.33
N ARG A 186 -6.61 19.58 18.67
CA ARG A 186 -7.73 18.95 17.96
C ARG A 186 -7.77 19.34 16.48
N PHE A 187 -7.53 20.61 16.17
CA PHE A 187 -7.44 21.07 14.78
C PHE A 187 -6.28 20.39 14.02
N ILE A 188 -5.11 20.25 14.65
CA ILE A 188 -3.94 19.58 14.07
C ILE A 188 -4.24 18.10 13.79
N GLU A 189 -4.88 17.40 14.72
CA GLU A 189 -5.31 16.01 14.56
C GLU A 189 -6.18 15.83 13.31
N GLU A 190 -7.16 16.71 13.11
CA GLU A 190 -8.01 16.71 11.91
C GLU A 190 -7.23 17.10 10.64
N GLN A 191 -6.26 18.03 10.71
CA GLN A 191 -5.41 18.35 9.57
C GLN A 191 -4.51 17.18 9.16
N ILE A 192 -3.96 16.43 10.12
CA ILE A 192 -3.17 15.22 9.86
C ILE A 192 -4.05 14.19 9.17
N PHE A 193 -5.24 13.91 9.71
CA PHE A 193 -6.20 12.99 9.11
C PHE A 193 -6.54 13.37 7.67
N VAL A 194 -7.01 14.60 7.42
CA VAL A 194 -7.39 15.08 6.08
C VAL A 194 -6.23 14.98 5.08
N ARG A 195 -5.02 15.36 5.50
CA ARG A 195 -3.84 15.31 4.63
C ARG A 195 -3.46 13.88 4.28
N GLU A 196 -3.43 12.99 5.26
CA GLU A 196 -3.06 11.59 5.03
C GLU A 196 -4.12 10.83 4.27
N PHE A 197 -5.40 11.11 4.51
CA PHE A 197 -6.51 10.58 3.73
C PHE A 197 -6.38 10.96 2.25
N ARG A 198 -6.18 12.27 1.96
CA ARG A 198 -5.90 12.74 0.59
C ARG A 198 -4.64 12.12 0.01
N GLY A 199 -3.60 11.97 0.83
CA GLY A 199 -2.35 11.33 0.44
C GLY A 199 -2.55 9.88 0.01
N GLN A 200 -3.38 9.12 0.74
CA GLN A 200 -3.77 7.77 0.36
C GLN A 200 -4.53 7.72 -0.96
N LEU A 201 -5.54 8.57 -1.15
CA LEU A 201 -6.28 8.67 -2.41
C LEU A 201 -5.35 8.99 -3.59
N HIS A 202 -4.39 9.90 -3.40
CA HIS A 202 -3.40 10.22 -4.44
C HIS A 202 -2.47 9.03 -4.74
N ARG A 203 -2.09 8.24 -3.73
CA ARG A 203 -1.31 7.00 -3.93
C ARG A 203 -2.09 5.98 -4.75
N TYR A 204 -3.38 5.80 -4.46
CA TYR A 204 -4.24 4.91 -5.24
C TYR A 204 -4.42 5.43 -6.68
N LEU A 205 -4.56 6.75 -6.84
CA LEU A 205 -4.59 7.39 -8.17
C LEU A 205 -3.31 7.09 -8.99
N ASN A 206 -2.14 7.14 -8.36
CA ASN A 206 -0.91 6.83 -9.10
C ASN A 206 -0.76 5.32 -9.35
N LEU A 207 -1.25 4.48 -8.44
CA LEU A 207 -1.16 3.03 -8.58
C LEU A 207 -2.02 2.53 -9.75
N HIS A 208 -3.25 3.03 -9.93
CA HIS A 208 -4.05 2.60 -11.09
C HIS A 208 -3.38 2.99 -12.40
N ARG A 209 -2.84 4.21 -12.53
CA ARG A 209 -2.13 4.67 -13.75
C ARG A 209 -0.97 3.74 -14.09
N ASN A 210 -0.14 3.43 -13.09
CA ASN A 210 0.99 2.52 -13.26
C ASN A 210 0.56 1.11 -13.69
N ILE A 211 -0.55 0.58 -13.14
CA ILE A 211 -1.07 -0.73 -13.54
C ILE A 211 -1.58 -0.68 -14.98
N TRP A 212 -2.37 0.34 -15.32
CA TRP A 212 -2.91 0.53 -16.67
C TRP A 212 -1.82 0.64 -17.71
N GLU A 213 -0.83 1.52 -17.51
CA GLU A 213 0.28 1.72 -18.45
C GLU A 213 1.03 0.42 -18.72
N ARG A 214 1.29 -0.38 -17.67
CA ARG A 214 2.02 -1.65 -17.82
C ARG A 214 1.25 -2.72 -18.57
N ILE A 215 -0.08 -2.71 -18.47
CA ILE A 215 -0.94 -3.64 -19.22
C ILE A 215 -1.09 -3.16 -20.66
N ALA A 216 -1.29 -1.85 -20.86
CA ALA A 216 -1.39 -1.21 -22.16
C ALA A 216 -0.12 -1.43 -22.99
N GLU A 217 1.07 -1.25 -22.40
CA GLU A 217 2.35 -1.45 -23.08
C GLU A 217 2.46 -2.86 -23.71
N VAL A 218 1.91 -3.87 -23.04
CA VAL A 218 1.94 -5.25 -23.56
C VAL A 218 0.81 -5.50 -24.55
N ASN A 219 -0.37 -4.94 -24.32
CA ASN A 219 -1.50 -5.08 -25.24
C ASN A 219 -1.22 -4.38 -26.59
N GLU A 220 -0.62 -3.19 -26.58
CA GLU A 220 -0.30 -2.39 -27.77
C GLU A 220 0.77 -3.05 -28.66
N ARG A 221 1.70 -3.81 -28.07
CA ARG A 221 2.66 -4.63 -28.83
C ARG A 221 1.95 -5.66 -29.72
N GLY A 222 0.73 -6.06 -29.38
CA GLY A 222 -0.13 -6.96 -30.15
C GLY A 222 0.38 -8.41 -30.27
N GLN A 223 1.62 -8.69 -29.86
CA GLN A 223 2.26 -10.00 -29.90
C GLN A 223 3.19 -10.19 -28.69
N MET A 224 3.32 -11.44 -28.22
CA MET A 224 4.21 -11.83 -27.13
C MET A 224 4.86 -13.18 -27.39
N GLN A 225 6.13 -13.34 -26.98
CA GLN A 225 6.82 -14.62 -27.08
C GLN A 225 6.25 -15.62 -26.07
N GLY A 226 6.11 -16.88 -26.49
CA GLY A 226 5.57 -17.95 -25.63
C GLY A 226 6.29 -18.10 -24.29
N SER A 227 7.60 -17.81 -24.24
CA SER A 227 8.41 -17.82 -23.02
C SER A 227 8.09 -16.69 -22.02
N GLU A 228 7.53 -15.57 -22.49
CA GLU A 228 7.23 -14.39 -21.67
C GLU A 228 5.83 -14.44 -21.05
N ILE A 229 4.91 -15.21 -21.67
CA ILE A 229 3.50 -15.33 -21.26
C ILE A 229 3.35 -15.74 -19.78
N PRO A 230 4.05 -16.76 -19.24
CA PRO A 230 3.88 -17.16 -17.85
C PRO A 230 4.30 -16.06 -16.86
N ALA A 231 5.41 -15.37 -17.15
CA ALA A 231 5.92 -14.30 -16.31
C ALA A 231 4.98 -13.09 -16.31
N PHE A 232 4.40 -12.75 -17.47
CA PHE A 232 3.44 -11.65 -17.55
C PHE A 232 2.10 -12.00 -16.90
N LYS A 233 1.59 -13.23 -17.10
CA LYS A 233 0.40 -13.72 -16.39
C LYS A 233 0.56 -13.60 -14.87
N ALA A 234 1.71 -14.02 -14.33
CA ALA A 234 1.98 -13.90 -12.90
C ALA A 234 1.95 -12.44 -12.41
N LYS A 235 2.40 -11.47 -13.23
CA LYS A 235 2.28 -10.04 -12.93
C LYS A 235 0.83 -9.56 -12.94
N ILE A 236 0.02 -9.98 -13.91
CA ILE A 236 -1.42 -9.65 -13.95
C ILE A 236 -2.14 -10.22 -12.72
N ASP A 237 -1.86 -11.47 -12.35
CA ASP A 237 -2.42 -12.09 -11.15
C ASP A 237 -2.01 -11.32 -9.87
N GLN A 238 -0.78 -10.78 -9.84
CA GLN A 238 -0.33 -9.91 -8.76
C GLN A 238 -1.09 -8.58 -8.75
N TYR A 239 -1.27 -7.91 -9.89
CA TYR A 239 -2.06 -6.67 -9.97
C TYR A 239 -3.50 -6.89 -9.53
N LYS A 240 -4.11 -8.00 -9.91
CA LYS A 240 -5.46 -8.36 -9.46
C LYS A 240 -5.55 -8.41 -7.93
N LYS A 241 -4.61 -9.10 -7.27
CA LYS A 241 -4.55 -9.14 -5.80
C LYS A 241 -4.39 -7.75 -5.18
N THR A 242 -3.53 -6.92 -5.77
CA THR A 242 -3.32 -5.54 -5.32
C THR A 242 -4.59 -4.69 -5.48
N ILE A 243 -5.31 -4.86 -6.59
CA ILE A 243 -6.60 -4.20 -6.85
C ILE A 243 -7.66 -4.61 -5.86
N ASP A 244 -7.85 -5.91 -5.63
CA ASP A 244 -8.84 -6.39 -4.68
C ASP A 244 -8.56 -5.90 -3.26
N PHE A 245 -7.27 -5.90 -2.85
CA PHE A 245 -6.85 -5.39 -1.56
C PHE A 245 -7.13 -3.90 -1.40
N ILE A 246 -6.71 -3.07 -2.37
CA ILE A 246 -6.92 -1.62 -2.30
C ILE A 246 -8.40 -1.25 -2.45
N GLY A 247 -9.17 -1.94 -3.28
CA GLY A 247 -10.61 -1.70 -3.42
C GLY A 247 -11.33 -1.91 -2.09
N THR A 248 -10.95 -2.96 -1.36
CA THR A 248 -11.46 -3.19 0.01
C THR A 248 -11.08 -2.04 0.95
N ARG A 249 -9.87 -1.49 0.86
CA ARG A 249 -9.42 -0.36 1.68
C ARG A 249 -10.13 0.94 1.33
N ILE A 250 -10.33 1.24 0.04
CA ILE A 250 -11.12 2.40 -0.43
C ILE A 250 -12.53 2.34 0.13
N ASN A 251 -13.19 1.17 0.06
CA ASN A 251 -14.53 0.99 0.61
C ASN A 251 -14.59 1.21 2.13
N GLN A 252 -13.52 0.90 2.87
CA GLN A 252 -13.44 1.18 4.30
C GLN A 252 -13.22 2.67 4.61
N MET A 253 -12.60 3.43 3.70
CA MET A 253 -12.30 4.86 3.91
C MET A 253 -13.55 5.72 4.08
N ASP A 254 -14.65 5.35 3.41
CA ASP A 254 -15.93 6.06 3.52
C ASP A 254 -16.42 6.09 4.97
N THR A 255 -16.37 4.94 5.67
CA THR A 255 -16.82 4.84 7.06
C THR A 255 -16.00 5.74 7.99
N TYR A 256 -14.67 5.78 7.82
CA TYR A 256 -13.81 6.64 8.64
C TYR A 256 -14.06 8.13 8.36
N LEU A 257 -14.24 8.50 7.09
CA LEU A 257 -14.51 9.89 6.70
C LEU A 257 -15.83 10.38 7.30
N ASN A 258 -16.90 9.57 7.21
CA ASN A 258 -18.20 9.91 7.76
C ASN A 258 -18.18 10.01 9.29
N THR A 259 -17.45 9.11 9.96
CA THR A 259 -17.26 9.15 11.42
C THR A 259 -16.49 10.39 11.84
N ARG A 260 -15.37 10.71 11.16
CA ARG A 260 -14.57 11.92 11.42
C ARG A 260 -15.36 13.19 11.19
N LYS A 261 -16.13 13.28 10.09
CA LYS A 261 -17.03 14.40 9.84
C LYS A 261 -18.03 14.59 10.98
N SER A 262 -18.72 13.52 11.39
CA SER A 262 -19.70 13.59 12.49
C SER A 262 -19.06 14.00 13.82
N ILE A 263 -17.83 13.58 14.09
CA ILE A 263 -17.10 13.96 15.30
C ILE A 263 -16.68 15.44 15.21
N ALA A 264 -16.14 15.87 14.08
CA ALA A 264 -15.70 17.24 13.87
C ALA A 264 -16.86 18.25 13.94
N ASP A 265 -18.00 17.93 13.35
CA ASP A 265 -19.21 18.76 13.37
C ASP A 265 -19.78 18.91 14.80
N GLY A 266 -19.56 17.90 15.66
CA GLY A 266 -20.07 17.85 17.04
C GLY A 266 -19.07 18.18 18.14
N ASP A 267 -17.80 18.47 17.82
CA ASP A 267 -16.75 18.81 18.80
C ASP A 267 -16.68 20.32 19.02
N GLU A 268 -16.96 20.75 20.26
CA GLU A 268 -16.93 22.18 20.60
C GLU A 268 -15.56 22.81 20.43
N ARG A 269 -14.49 22.02 20.59
CA ARG A 269 -13.09 22.45 20.45
C ARG A 269 -12.72 22.80 19.01
N LEU A 270 -13.55 22.41 18.05
CA LEU A 270 -13.35 22.68 16.63
C LEU A 270 -14.24 23.80 16.10
N LYS A 271 -15.14 24.38 16.92
CA LYS A 271 -16.07 25.45 16.50
C LYS A 271 -15.33 26.62 15.85
N SER A 272 -14.27 27.12 16.48
CA SER A 272 -13.46 28.22 15.94
C SER A 272 -12.76 27.87 14.61
N PHE A 273 -12.57 26.58 14.31
CA PHE A 273 -11.89 26.11 13.10
C PHE A 273 -12.86 25.64 12.00
N GLN A 274 -14.18 25.71 12.20
CA GLN A 274 -15.17 25.17 11.26
C GLN A 274 -15.08 25.81 9.88
N ASP A 275 -14.83 27.11 9.78
CA ASP A 275 -14.70 27.80 8.49
C ASP A 275 -13.49 27.30 7.68
N VAL A 276 -12.48 26.76 8.36
CA VAL A 276 -11.27 26.19 7.75
C VAL A 276 -11.40 24.67 7.50
N LEU A 277 -12.30 23.99 8.23
CA LEU A 277 -12.49 22.53 8.20
C LEU A 277 -13.69 22.08 7.36
N GLY A 278 -14.80 22.82 7.37
CA GLY A 278 -16.13 22.35 6.97
C GLY A 278 -16.19 21.77 5.56
N TYR A 279 -15.64 22.51 4.58
CA TYR A 279 -15.61 22.06 3.18
C TYR A 279 -14.66 20.89 2.91
N LYS A 280 -13.70 20.62 3.79
CA LYS A 280 -12.67 19.59 3.54
C LYS A 280 -13.25 18.19 3.55
N HIS A 281 -14.17 17.87 4.46
CA HIS A 281 -14.75 16.52 4.54
C HIS A 281 -15.62 16.19 3.32
N GLU A 282 -16.40 17.16 2.82
CA GLU A 282 -17.23 16.99 1.63
C GLU A 282 -16.36 16.80 0.37
N THR A 283 -15.36 17.66 0.16
CA THR A 283 -14.42 17.49 -0.97
C THR A 283 -13.67 16.16 -0.90
N LEU A 284 -13.34 15.66 0.30
CA LEU A 284 -12.73 14.34 0.46
C LEU A 284 -13.70 13.20 0.09
N ALA A 285 -14.99 13.36 0.37
CA ALA A 285 -16.01 12.37 0.01
C ALA A 285 -16.16 12.29 -1.51
N ASP A 286 -16.29 13.44 -2.18
CA ASP A 286 -16.36 13.50 -3.65
C ASP A 286 -15.09 12.89 -4.29
N THR A 287 -13.92 13.16 -3.70
CA THR A 287 -12.66 12.60 -4.19
C THR A 287 -12.62 11.09 -3.97
N LEU A 288 -13.13 10.59 -2.83
CA LEU A 288 -13.19 9.16 -2.55
C LEU A 288 -14.10 8.44 -3.55
N GLU A 289 -15.28 8.99 -3.83
CA GLU A 289 -16.22 8.45 -4.81
C GLU A 289 -15.58 8.34 -6.20
N TYR A 290 -14.97 9.43 -6.68
CA TYR A 290 -14.23 9.41 -7.94
C TYR A 290 -13.11 8.35 -7.99
N ILE A 291 -12.37 8.18 -6.89
CA ILE A 291 -11.32 7.15 -6.81
C ILE A 291 -11.92 5.74 -6.82
N ASN A 292 -13.09 5.55 -6.21
CA ASN A 292 -13.81 4.28 -6.22
C ASN A 292 -14.17 3.88 -7.66
N ASP A 293 -14.80 4.80 -8.41
CA ASP A 293 -15.18 4.56 -9.82
C ASP A 293 -13.97 4.20 -10.70
N ILE A 294 -12.86 4.93 -10.56
CA ILE A 294 -11.62 4.62 -11.27
C ILE A 294 -11.09 3.25 -10.89
N TRP A 295 -11.20 2.88 -9.62
CA TRP A 295 -10.70 1.60 -9.14
C TRP A 295 -11.53 0.43 -9.67
N ASP A 296 -12.84 0.59 -9.76
CA ASP A 296 -13.74 -0.39 -10.36
C ASP A 296 -13.46 -0.57 -11.86
N LEU A 297 -13.26 0.52 -12.61
CA LEU A 297 -12.80 0.45 -14.00
C LEU A 297 -11.46 -0.30 -14.12
N THR A 298 -10.54 -0.03 -13.20
CA THR A 298 -9.24 -0.69 -13.16
C THR A 298 -9.37 -2.19 -12.89
N LYS A 299 -10.27 -2.57 -11.98
CA LYS A 299 -10.57 -3.98 -11.69
C LYS A 299 -11.09 -4.70 -12.92
N GLN A 300 -12.08 -4.13 -13.61
CA GLN A 300 -12.64 -4.70 -14.83
C GLN A 300 -11.58 -4.84 -15.93
N TYR A 301 -10.71 -3.84 -16.07
CA TYR A 301 -9.61 -3.86 -17.05
C TYR A 301 -8.60 -4.98 -16.75
N VAL A 302 -8.18 -5.13 -15.49
CA VAL A 302 -7.25 -6.20 -15.08
C VAL A 302 -7.88 -7.58 -15.18
N ASP A 303 -9.16 -7.73 -14.84
CA ASP A 303 -9.89 -9.00 -15.00
C ASP A 303 -9.96 -9.43 -16.48
N SER A 304 -10.20 -8.46 -17.37
CA SER A 304 -10.21 -8.68 -18.82
C SER A 304 -8.82 -9.09 -19.33
N ALA A 305 -7.76 -8.39 -18.87
CA ALA A 305 -6.38 -8.77 -19.16
C ALA A 305 -6.07 -10.19 -18.65
N ALA A 306 -6.44 -10.51 -17.41
CA ALA A 306 -6.20 -11.82 -16.80
C ALA A 306 -6.82 -12.96 -17.61
N LYS A 307 -8.03 -12.75 -18.15
CA LYS A 307 -8.69 -13.69 -19.04
C LYS A 307 -7.90 -13.89 -20.34
N VAL A 308 -7.53 -12.81 -21.04
CA VAL A 308 -6.75 -12.88 -22.28
C VAL A 308 -5.42 -13.61 -22.07
N PHE A 309 -4.69 -13.30 -21.01
CA PHE A 309 -3.40 -13.95 -20.73
C PHE A 309 -3.53 -15.39 -20.23
N SER A 310 -4.64 -15.74 -19.57
CA SER A 310 -4.95 -17.13 -19.22
C SER A 310 -5.23 -17.96 -20.48
N ASP A 311 -6.00 -17.42 -21.42
CA ASP A 311 -6.28 -18.05 -22.71
C ASP A 311 -5.00 -18.22 -23.55
N LEU A 312 -4.14 -17.19 -23.58
CA LEU A 312 -2.82 -17.27 -24.23
C LEU A 312 -1.91 -18.31 -23.60
N ALA A 313 -1.88 -18.40 -22.27
CA ALA A 313 -1.10 -19.42 -21.55
C ALA A 313 -1.61 -20.83 -21.84
N ALA A 314 -2.94 -21.02 -21.87
CA ALA A 314 -3.56 -22.28 -22.25
C ALA A 314 -3.26 -22.65 -23.71
N ALA A 315 -3.29 -21.70 -24.63
CA ALA A 315 -2.94 -21.91 -26.04
C ALA A 315 -1.44 -22.25 -26.23
N SER A 316 -0.55 -21.60 -25.48
CA SER A 316 0.88 -21.93 -25.47
C SER A 316 1.11 -23.37 -24.97
N THR A 317 0.44 -23.74 -23.87
CA THR A 317 0.56 -25.07 -23.25
C THR A 317 -0.09 -26.17 -24.10
N SER A 318 -1.28 -25.94 -24.65
CA SER A 318 -1.99 -26.90 -25.51
C SER A 318 -1.22 -27.17 -26.81
N ASN A 319 -0.59 -26.16 -27.40
CA ASN A 319 0.31 -26.36 -28.55
C ASN A 319 1.54 -27.22 -28.16
N ASN A 320 2.08 -27.05 -26.95
CA ASN A 320 3.13 -27.95 -26.45
C ASN A 320 2.65 -29.39 -26.33
N VAL A 321 1.49 -29.61 -25.69
CA VAL A 321 0.94 -30.95 -25.46
C VAL A 321 0.52 -31.63 -26.76
N LYS A 322 -0.15 -30.93 -27.69
CA LYS A 322 -0.57 -31.50 -28.98
C LYS A 322 0.62 -31.90 -29.84
N ASN A 323 1.69 -31.11 -29.82
CA ASN A 323 2.92 -31.46 -30.53
C ASN A 323 3.61 -32.67 -29.89
N LEU A 324 3.64 -32.75 -28.55
CA LEU A 324 4.09 -33.95 -27.81
C LEU A 324 3.27 -35.19 -28.18
N THR A 325 1.93 -35.10 -28.18
CA THR A 325 1.05 -36.22 -28.52
C THR A 325 1.23 -36.66 -29.97
N ILE A 326 1.40 -35.74 -30.93
CA ILE A 326 1.68 -36.09 -32.33
C ILE A 326 2.99 -36.89 -32.41
N VAL A 327 4.03 -36.46 -31.70
CA VAL A 327 5.33 -37.13 -31.68
C VAL A 327 5.25 -38.50 -31.00
N THR A 328 4.57 -38.61 -29.87
CA THR A 328 4.33 -39.89 -29.19
C THR A 328 3.49 -40.82 -30.07
N SER A 329 2.47 -40.31 -30.76
CA SER A 329 1.60 -41.08 -31.68
C SER A 329 2.37 -41.55 -32.91
N MET A 330 3.27 -40.72 -33.46
CA MET A 330 4.17 -41.10 -34.54
C MET A 330 5.19 -42.15 -34.08
N GLY A 331 5.72 -42.02 -32.87
CA GLY A 331 6.62 -43.01 -32.26
C GLY A 331 5.93 -44.36 -32.03
N VAL A 332 4.72 -44.36 -31.46
CA VAL A 332 3.88 -45.55 -31.26
C VAL A 332 3.49 -46.18 -32.60
N GLY A 333 3.09 -45.36 -33.59
CA GLY A 333 2.77 -45.80 -34.94
C GLY A 333 3.96 -46.45 -35.65
N ALA A 334 5.17 -45.90 -35.51
CA ALA A 334 6.39 -46.49 -36.06
C ALA A 334 6.74 -47.83 -35.39
N THR A 335 6.60 -47.94 -34.06
CA THR A 335 6.80 -49.22 -33.35
C THR A 335 5.75 -50.27 -33.71
N LEU A 336 4.49 -49.88 -33.93
CA LEU A 336 3.43 -50.78 -34.38
C LEU A 336 3.69 -51.28 -35.81
N ILE A 337 4.10 -50.40 -36.73
CA ILE A 337 4.49 -50.79 -38.11
C ILE A 337 5.67 -51.77 -38.10
N GLY A 338 6.65 -51.58 -37.20
CA GLY A 338 7.77 -52.52 -37.01
C GLY A 338 7.35 -53.89 -36.42
N LEU A 339 6.38 -53.89 -35.50
CA LEU A 339 5.83 -55.12 -34.90
C LEU A 339 4.95 -55.91 -35.88
N PHE A 340 4.16 -55.24 -36.72
CA PHE A 340 3.27 -55.91 -37.69
C PHE A 340 3.99 -56.37 -38.97
N THR A 341 5.25 -55.97 -39.19
CA THR A 341 6.06 -56.41 -40.33
C THR A 341 6.95 -57.63 -40.03
N THR A 342 7.00 -58.11 -38.77
CA THR A 342 7.81 -59.29 -38.39
C THR A 342 6.97 -60.34 -37.66
N LYS A 343 6.84 -61.54 -38.25
CA LYS A 343 6.11 -62.69 -37.70
C LYS A 343 6.95 -63.48 -36.67
N SER A 344 7.40 -62.85 -35.59
CA SER A 344 8.10 -63.56 -34.52
C SER A 344 7.90 -62.92 -33.15
N VAL A 345 7.74 -63.78 -32.13
CA VAL A 345 7.59 -63.42 -30.71
C VAL A 345 8.79 -62.56 -30.26
N PRO A 346 8.59 -61.47 -29.49
CA PRO A 346 9.68 -60.57 -29.13
C PRO A 346 10.62 -61.23 -28.11
N GLU A 347 11.84 -61.54 -28.53
CA GLU A 347 12.95 -61.87 -27.63
C GLU A 347 13.70 -60.59 -27.23
N PHE A 348 14.04 -60.45 -25.94
CA PHE A 348 14.81 -59.31 -25.43
C PHE A 348 16.26 -59.40 -25.95
N THR A 349 16.52 -58.73 -27.07
CA THR A 349 17.85 -58.63 -27.67
C THR A 349 18.55 -57.32 -27.26
N VAL A 350 19.89 -57.33 -27.18
CA VAL A 350 20.71 -56.11 -26.99
C VAL A 350 20.36 -55.04 -28.04
N PHE A 351 19.98 -55.47 -29.24
CA PHE A 351 19.48 -54.60 -30.30
C PHE A 351 18.17 -53.89 -29.92
N GLY A 352 17.24 -54.57 -29.27
CA GLY A 352 16.01 -53.97 -28.74
C GLY A 352 16.26 -52.91 -27.66
N LEU A 353 17.26 -53.12 -26.79
CA LEU A 353 17.66 -52.13 -25.78
C LEU A 353 18.27 -50.87 -26.43
N ILE A 354 19.16 -51.05 -27.41
CA ILE A 354 19.78 -49.94 -28.16
C ILE A 354 18.71 -49.17 -28.95
N TYR A 355 17.77 -49.88 -29.58
CA TYR A 355 16.65 -49.29 -30.30
C TYR A 355 15.73 -48.48 -29.37
N PHE A 356 15.42 -49.00 -28.18
CA PHE A 356 14.66 -48.28 -27.16
C PHE A 356 15.39 -47.01 -26.68
N LEU A 357 16.70 -47.09 -26.41
CA LEU A 357 17.50 -45.93 -26.02
C LEU A 357 17.57 -44.88 -27.14
N ALA A 358 17.70 -45.31 -28.40
CA ALA A 358 17.67 -44.41 -29.55
C ALA A 358 16.30 -43.70 -29.68
N LEU A 359 15.19 -44.42 -29.51
CA LEU A 359 13.85 -43.84 -29.49
C LEU A 359 13.65 -42.88 -28.31
N ALA A 360 14.18 -43.20 -27.13
CA ALA A 360 14.13 -42.32 -25.97
C ALA A 360 14.91 -41.01 -26.22
N VAL A 361 16.09 -41.09 -26.82
CA VAL A 361 16.90 -39.91 -27.20
C VAL A 361 16.20 -39.07 -28.27
N VAL A 362 15.61 -39.71 -29.29
CA VAL A 362 14.84 -39.01 -30.32
C VAL A 362 13.60 -38.35 -29.71
N GLY A 363 12.85 -39.07 -28.87
CA GLY A 363 11.68 -38.52 -28.17
C GLY A 363 12.04 -37.33 -27.27
N TYR A 364 13.14 -37.44 -26.53
CA TYR A 364 13.67 -36.33 -25.72
C TYR A 364 14.11 -35.13 -26.59
N GLY A 365 14.82 -35.39 -27.69
CA GLY A 365 15.29 -34.36 -28.62
C GLY A 365 14.13 -33.61 -29.29
N VAL A 366 13.09 -34.34 -29.71
CA VAL A 366 11.89 -33.75 -30.29
C VAL A 366 11.10 -32.95 -29.25
N ASN A 367 10.92 -33.49 -28.03
CA ASN A 367 10.28 -32.75 -26.94
C ASN A 367 11.03 -31.43 -26.63
N LYS A 368 12.36 -31.49 -26.54
CA LYS A 368 13.20 -30.32 -26.29
C LYS A 368 13.15 -29.30 -27.44
N GLY A 369 13.14 -29.77 -28.70
CA GLY A 369 13.02 -28.93 -29.88
C GLY A 369 11.65 -28.24 -29.99
N LEU A 370 10.57 -28.96 -29.67
CA LEU A 370 9.22 -28.40 -29.65
C LEU A 370 9.03 -27.38 -28.53
N GLY A 371 9.54 -27.67 -27.33
CA GLY A 371 9.53 -26.72 -26.22
C GLY A 371 10.28 -25.42 -26.56
N TRP A 372 11.43 -25.53 -27.24
CA TRP A 372 12.17 -24.37 -27.73
C TRP A 372 11.41 -23.59 -28.80
N TRP A 373 10.73 -24.27 -29.73
CA TRP A 373 9.92 -23.62 -30.76
C TRP A 373 8.73 -22.87 -30.18
N ALA A 374 7.97 -23.48 -29.26
CA ALA A 374 6.85 -22.83 -28.60
C ALA A 374 7.28 -21.66 -27.73
N ALA A 375 8.42 -21.76 -27.05
CA ALA A 375 9.01 -20.67 -26.27
C ALA A 375 9.37 -19.44 -27.14
N LYS A 376 9.77 -19.66 -28.41
CA LYS A 376 10.13 -18.60 -29.37
C LYS A 376 8.98 -18.16 -30.28
N LYS A 377 7.87 -18.91 -30.32
CA LYS A 377 6.71 -18.58 -31.14
C LYS A 377 6.07 -17.28 -30.62
N GLN A 378 5.70 -16.41 -31.55
CA GLN A 378 4.92 -15.20 -31.28
C GLN A 378 3.44 -15.56 -31.21
N TYR A 379 2.77 -15.16 -30.13
CA TYR A 379 1.33 -15.32 -29.93
C TYR A 379 0.67 -13.95 -30.03
N GLY A 380 -0.36 -13.84 -30.87
CA GLY A 380 -1.14 -12.61 -31.01
C GLY A 380 -2.00 -12.35 -29.78
N ILE A 381 -1.95 -11.13 -29.26
CA ILE A 381 -2.79 -10.66 -28.17
C ILE A 381 -4.07 -10.12 -28.81
N LYS A 382 -5.23 -10.71 -28.47
CA LYS A 382 -6.51 -10.12 -28.84
C LYS A 382 -6.68 -8.86 -28.00
N THR A 383 -7.02 -7.74 -28.67
CA THR A 383 -7.25 -6.46 -28.00
C THR A 383 -8.18 -6.65 -26.80
N ILE A 384 -7.75 -6.16 -25.64
CA ILE A 384 -8.60 -6.09 -24.45
C ILE A 384 -9.73 -5.09 -24.77
N GLU A 385 -10.92 -5.59 -25.10
CA GLU A 385 -12.12 -4.76 -25.25
C GLU A 385 -12.56 -4.30 -23.85
N LEU A 386 -12.62 -2.99 -23.62
CA LEU A 386 -13.34 -2.42 -22.48
C LEU A 386 -14.81 -2.82 -22.61
N ALA A 387 -15.41 -3.31 -21.52
CA ALA A 387 -16.85 -3.53 -21.45
C ALA A 387 -17.54 -2.24 -21.90
N LYS A 388 -18.39 -2.35 -22.92
CA LYS A 388 -18.93 -1.21 -23.66
C LYS A 388 -20.10 -0.51 -22.97
N ASP A 389 -20.30 -0.79 -21.68
CA ASP A 389 -21.43 -0.27 -20.91
C ASP A 389 -20.89 0.67 -19.82
N LEU A 390 -20.84 1.94 -20.17
CA LEU A 390 -20.92 3.09 -19.27
C LEU A 390 -22.31 3.72 -19.43
#